data_AF-A0A3N9USF5-F1
#
_entry.id   AF-A0A3N9USF5-F1
#
_cell.length_a   1.000
_cell.length_b   1.000
_cell.length_c   1.000
_cell.angle_alpha   90.00
_cell.angle_beta   90.00
_cell.angle_gamma   90.00
#
_symmetry.space_group_name_H-M   'P 1'
#
loop_
_entity.id
_entity.type
_entity.pdbx_description
1 polymer ?
#
loop_
_entity_poly.entity_id
_entity_poly.type
_entity_poly.pdbx_seq_one_letter_code
_entity_poly.pdbx_strand_id
1 'polypeptide(L)'
;MYVGRIVCVGRSEGRSWVAYRVSSRSFPNRRAEIRGQSVLVQPLNAADLAKNPYIAYNCIRVLDDAAVVANGTHADSIIEKIEDGMRPLDAISLCLTTLGYERDELDTPRIAGAVWGDCGWLGIAKKDEMRVQEFKLEDGQACMVATYEKTGFEPINLGGKDPAAIARQEFILSFERPVCAAAAQARIAGLVEGPAGEAKGFDLAIYNPM
;
A
#
# COMPACT_ATOMS: atom_id res chain seq x y z
N MET A 1 -14.72 9.71 11.36
CA MET A 1 -14.71 8.24 11.53
C MET A 1 -13.27 7.73 11.49
N TYR A 2 -12.91 6.80 12.38
CA TYR A 2 -11.61 6.14 12.40
C TYR A 2 -11.69 4.79 11.68
N VAL A 3 -10.85 4.59 10.66
CA VAL A 3 -10.81 3.37 9.84
C VAL A 3 -9.50 2.59 9.98
N GLY A 4 -8.56 3.10 10.79
CA GLY A 4 -7.22 2.54 10.94
C GLY A 4 -6.35 2.73 9.70
N ARG A 5 -5.67 1.68 9.27
CA ARG A 5 -4.73 1.72 8.14
C ARG A 5 -5.51 1.61 6.84
N ILE A 6 -5.06 2.33 5.82
CA ILE A 6 -5.74 2.44 4.54
C ILE A 6 -4.76 2.04 3.44
N VAL A 7 -5.24 1.20 2.53
CA VAL A 7 -4.56 0.79 1.31
C VAL A 7 -5.41 1.25 0.13
N CYS A 8 -4.77 1.91 -0.83
CA CYS A 8 -5.40 2.34 -2.08
C CYS A 8 -4.61 1.82 -3.28
N VAL A 9 -5.33 1.46 -4.34
CA VAL A 9 -4.79 1.20 -5.68
C VAL A 9 -5.53 2.08 -6.67
N GLY A 10 -4.85 2.61 -7.67
CA GLY A 10 -5.52 3.44 -8.67
C GLY A 10 -4.65 3.77 -9.86
N ARG A 11 -5.18 4.59 -10.76
CA ARG A 11 -4.51 5.03 -11.98
C ARG A 11 -4.76 6.52 -12.20
N SER A 12 -3.70 7.26 -12.51
CA SER A 12 -3.78 8.68 -12.80
C SER A 12 -2.74 9.05 -13.86
N GLU A 13 -3.16 9.86 -14.83
CA GLU A 13 -2.32 10.26 -15.96
C GLU A 13 -1.73 9.05 -16.71
N GLY A 14 -2.52 8.01 -16.89
CA GLY A 14 -2.11 6.77 -17.56
C GLY A 14 -1.08 5.95 -16.78
N ARG A 15 -0.90 6.22 -15.48
CA ARG A 15 0.07 5.53 -14.63
C ARG A 15 -0.60 4.93 -13.41
N SER A 16 -0.41 3.64 -13.22
CA SER A 16 -0.92 2.93 -12.04
C SER A 16 -0.09 3.27 -10.81
N TRP A 17 -0.74 3.28 -9.66
CA TRP A 17 -0.13 3.65 -8.39
C TRP A 17 -0.75 2.88 -7.23
N VAL A 18 0.01 2.81 -6.15
CA VAL A 18 -0.44 2.36 -4.84
C VAL A 18 -0.23 3.47 -3.82
N ALA A 19 -1.11 3.56 -2.83
CA ALA A 19 -0.97 4.49 -1.73
C ALA A 19 -1.31 3.84 -0.40
N TYR A 20 -0.65 4.32 0.66
CA TYR A 20 -0.79 3.82 2.00
C TYR A 20 -0.92 4.95 2.99
N ARG A 21 -1.81 4.81 3.97
CA ARG A 21 -1.86 5.68 5.14
C ARG A 21 -1.90 4.89 6.42
N VAL A 22 -1.03 5.31 7.34
CA VAL A 22 -1.13 4.93 8.75
C VAL A 22 -2.10 5.90 9.42
N SER A 23 -3.18 5.36 9.97
CA SER A 23 -3.94 6.04 11.03
C SER A 23 -3.85 5.24 12.32
N SER A 24 -3.62 5.91 13.45
CA SER A 24 -3.39 5.23 14.72
C SER A 24 -3.81 6.05 15.93
N ARG A 25 -4.43 5.39 16.90
CA ARG A 25 -4.70 5.94 18.24
C ARG A 25 -3.57 5.61 19.22
N SER A 26 -3.16 4.33 19.26
CA SER A 26 -2.24 3.80 20.28
C SER A 26 -0.76 4.01 19.94
N PHE A 27 -0.40 4.09 18.65
CA PHE A 27 0.98 4.23 18.19
C PHE A 27 1.10 5.37 17.15
N PRO A 28 0.88 6.63 17.55
CA PRO A 28 0.97 7.79 16.64
C PRO A 28 2.41 8.20 16.34
N ASN A 29 3.39 7.80 17.16
CA ASN A 29 4.79 8.18 17.02
C ASN A 29 5.51 7.30 15.98
N ARG A 30 5.04 7.34 14.74
CA ARG A 30 5.62 6.62 13.59
C ARG A 30 5.85 7.55 12.42
N ARG A 31 6.78 7.15 11.54
CA ARG A 31 7.06 7.83 10.28
C ARG A 31 7.24 6.84 9.14
N ALA A 32 7.02 7.31 7.93
CA ALA A 32 7.42 6.63 6.71
C ALA A 32 8.84 7.06 6.30
N GLU A 33 9.62 6.15 5.74
CA GLU A 33 10.99 6.37 5.26
C GLU A 33 11.22 5.58 3.97
N ILE A 34 11.73 6.22 2.93
CA ILE A 34 12.08 5.53 1.68
C ILE A 34 13.42 4.81 1.86
N ARG A 35 13.48 3.53 1.49
CA ARG A 35 14.69 2.71 1.52
C ARG A 35 14.82 1.90 0.24
N GLY A 36 15.60 2.42 -0.71
CA GLY A 36 15.75 1.77 -2.02
C GLY A 36 14.39 1.62 -2.72
N GLN A 37 13.99 0.38 -3.00
CA GLN A 37 12.72 0.02 -3.63
C GLN A 37 11.59 -0.27 -2.61
N SER A 38 11.67 0.30 -1.41
CA SER A 38 10.63 0.17 -0.40
C SER A 38 10.31 1.47 0.33
N VAL A 39 9.13 1.50 0.96
CA VAL A 39 8.80 2.47 1.99
C VAL A 39 8.60 1.74 3.31
N LEU A 40 9.45 2.04 4.28
CA LEU A 40 9.40 1.51 5.64
C LEU A 40 8.54 2.42 6.52
N VAL A 41 7.55 1.83 7.21
CA VAL A 41 6.92 2.46 8.38
C VAL A 41 7.67 1.99 9.61
N GLN A 42 8.06 2.92 10.48
CA GLN A 42 8.75 2.58 11.73
C GLN A 42 8.43 3.59 12.85
N PRO A 43 8.53 3.19 14.12
CA PRO A 43 8.40 4.10 15.25
C PRO A 43 9.55 5.10 15.31
N LEU A 44 9.29 6.29 15.87
CA LEU A 44 10.33 7.28 16.16
C LEU A 44 11.27 6.80 17.27
N ASN A 45 10.78 5.95 18.17
CA ASN A 45 11.55 5.30 19.22
C ASN A 45 11.53 3.77 19.05
N ALA A 46 12.71 3.17 18.86
CA ALA A 46 12.84 1.73 18.68
C ALA A 46 12.32 0.90 19.86
N ALA A 47 12.29 1.48 21.08
CA ALA A 47 11.76 0.80 22.26
C ALA A 47 10.26 0.44 22.15
N ASP A 48 9.50 1.13 21.29
CA ASP A 48 8.08 0.82 21.08
C ASP A 48 7.86 -0.53 20.37
N LEU A 49 8.87 -1.06 19.69
CA LEU A 49 8.81 -2.39 19.06
C LEU A 49 8.61 -3.52 20.06
N ALA A 50 9.11 -3.35 21.29
CA ALA A 50 8.91 -4.31 22.37
C ALA A 50 7.44 -4.35 22.85
N LYS A 51 6.66 -3.29 22.59
CA LYS A 51 5.24 -3.20 22.98
C LYS A 51 4.32 -3.81 21.93
N ASN A 52 4.65 -3.66 20.65
CA ASN A 52 3.85 -4.22 19.56
C ASN A 52 4.73 -4.49 18.32
N PRO A 53 4.84 -5.76 17.86
CA PRO A 53 5.69 -6.11 16.72
C PRO A 53 5.11 -5.65 15.37
N TYR A 54 3.83 -5.26 15.30
CA TYR A 54 3.13 -4.86 14.07
C TYR A 54 3.27 -3.38 13.74
N ILE A 55 4.21 -2.64 14.37
CA ILE A 55 4.36 -1.19 14.17
C ILE A 55 5.55 -0.80 13.28
N ALA A 56 6.34 -1.78 12.82
CA ALA A 56 7.39 -1.60 11.81
C ALA A 56 7.32 -2.66 10.71
N TYR A 57 7.28 -2.22 9.46
CA TYR A 57 7.14 -3.06 8.28
C TYR A 57 7.33 -2.22 7.00
N ASN A 58 7.75 -2.84 5.90
CA ASN A 58 7.66 -2.21 4.59
C ASN A 58 6.18 -2.10 4.23
N CYS A 59 5.65 -0.87 4.11
CA CYS A 59 4.28 -0.67 3.71
C CYS A 59 4.12 -0.64 2.19
N ILE A 60 5.19 -0.33 1.45
CA ILE A 60 5.24 -0.37 -0.01
C ILE A 60 6.53 -1.08 -0.44
N ARG A 61 6.41 -1.94 -1.45
CA ARG A 61 7.52 -2.59 -2.16
C ARG A 61 7.28 -2.47 -3.66
N VAL A 62 8.34 -2.25 -4.44
CA VAL A 62 8.22 -2.10 -5.90
C VAL A 62 9.21 -3.00 -6.64
N LEU A 63 8.77 -3.47 -7.81
CA LEU A 63 9.54 -4.08 -8.87
C LEU A 63 9.55 -3.15 -10.09
N ASP A 64 10.05 -3.62 -11.22
CA ASP A 64 10.07 -2.88 -12.48
C ASP A 64 8.66 -2.69 -13.09
N ASP A 65 7.76 -3.64 -12.87
CA ASP A 65 6.42 -3.69 -13.49
C ASP A 65 5.26 -3.82 -12.50
N ALA A 66 5.56 -4.05 -11.22
CA ALA A 66 4.57 -4.15 -10.16
C ALA A 66 4.92 -3.31 -8.92
N ALA A 67 3.89 -2.86 -8.21
CA ALA A 67 4.01 -2.29 -6.87
C ALA A 67 3.02 -2.95 -5.93
N VAL A 68 3.46 -3.23 -4.70
CA VAL A 68 2.67 -3.83 -3.63
C VAL A 68 2.60 -2.87 -2.47
N VAL A 69 1.45 -2.81 -1.83
CA VAL A 69 1.17 -2.02 -0.64
C VAL A 69 0.46 -2.87 0.41
N ALA A 70 0.83 -2.76 1.68
CA ALA A 70 0.20 -3.53 2.74
C ALA A 70 0.35 -2.90 4.13
N ASN A 71 -0.51 -3.30 5.07
CA ASN A 71 -0.45 -2.81 6.45
C ASN A 71 0.48 -3.61 7.39
N GLY A 72 1.36 -4.44 6.84
CA GLY A 72 2.22 -5.32 7.62
C GLY A 72 3.33 -5.93 6.77
N THR A 73 4.11 -6.82 7.40
CA THR A 73 5.27 -7.50 6.78
C THR A 73 4.92 -8.33 5.54
N HIS A 74 3.64 -8.65 5.34
CA HIS A 74 3.17 -9.40 4.18
C HIS A 74 3.33 -8.64 2.86
N ALA A 75 3.62 -7.34 2.85
CA ALA A 75 4.05 -6.65 1.62
C ALA A 75 5.31 -7.30 1.01
N ASP A 76 6.26 -7.72 1.86
CA ASP A 76 7.50 -8.37 1.43
C ASP A 76 7.22 -9.76 0.86
N SER A 77 6.38 -10.55 1.53
CA SER A 77 5.99 -11.88 1.04
C SER A 77 5.22 -11.83 -0.27
N ILE A 78 4.34 -10.84 -0.46
CA ILE A 78 3.56 -10.70 -1.70
C ILE A 78 4.47 -10.31 -2.86
N ILE A 79 5.35 -9.32 -2.69
CA ILE A 79 6.21 -8.86 -3.79
C ILE A 79 7.21 -9.94 -4.21
N GLU A 80 7.76 -10.72 -3.26
CA GLU A 80 8.67 -11.84 -3.55
C GLU A 80 7.98 -12.91 -4.40
N LYS A 81 6.70 -13.21 -4.13
CA LYS A 81 5.93 -14.15 -4.97
C LYS A 81 5.67 -13.60 -6.36
N ILE A 82 5.42 -12.30 -6.49
CA ILE A 82 5.24 -11.66 -7.80
C ILE A 82 6.56 -11.70 -8.58
N GLU A 83 7.70 -11.44 -7.91
CA GLU A 83 9.05 -11.56 -8.50
C GLU A 83 9.34 -13.00 -8.97
N ASP A 84 8.87 -14.01 -8.23
CA ASP A 84 8.92 -15.43 -8.62
C ASP A 84 7.96 -15.79 -9.78
N GLY A 85 7.22 -14.83 -10.34
CA GLY A 85 6.31 -15.00 -11.48
C GLY A 85 4.86 -15.33 -11.11
N MET A 86 4.48 -15.22 -9.84
CA MET A 86 3.09 -15.40 -9.41
C MET A 86 2.23 -14.20 -9.78
N ARG A 87 1.00 -14.43 -10.24
CA ARG A 87 0.05 -13.34 -10.47
C ARG A 87 -0.30 -12.64 -9.15
N PRO A 88 -0.51 -11.30 -9.13
CA PRO A 88 -0.82 -10.57 -7.90
C PRO A 88 -2.03 -11.13 -7.14
N LEU A 89 -3.08 -11.56 -7.84
CA LEU A 89 -4.26 -12.19 -7.23
C LEU A 89 -3.88 -13.42 -6.39
N ASP A 90 -3.04 -14.29 -6.94
CA ASP A 90 -2.63 -15.55 -6.30
C ASP A 90 -1.63 -15.27 -5.17
N ALA A 91 -0.70 -14.33 -5.37
CA ALA A 91 0.28 -13.93 -4.36
C ALA A 91 -0.39 -13.32 -3.12
N ILE A 92 -1.33 -12.40 -3.31
CA ILE A 92 -2.12 -11.81 -2.22
C ILE A 92 -2.94 -12.90 -1.53
N SER A 93 -3.64 -13.74 -2.30
CA SER A 93 -4.48 -14.82 -1.74
C SER A 93 -3.68 -15.81 -0.88
N LEU A 94 -2.51 -16.25 -1.38
CA LEU A 94 -1.62 -17.17 -0.67
C LEU A 94 -1.13 -16.56 0.64
N CYS A 95 -0.64 -15.32 0.60
CA CYS A 95 -0.09 -14.64 1.78
C CYS A 95 -1.17 -14.38 2.83
N LEU A 96 -2.35 -13.91 2.41
CA LEU A 96 -3.48 -13.67 3.31
C LEU A 96 -4.00 -14.98 3.92
N THR A 97 -4.13 -16.04 3.13
CA THR A 97 -4.53 -17.38 3.62
C THR A 97 -3.55 -17.91 4.66
N THR A 98 -2.26 -17.74 4.43
CA THR A 98 -1.20 -18.25 5.29
C THR A 98 -1.12 -17.49 6.61
N LEU A 99 -1.23 -16.16 6.56
CA LEU A 99 -0.99 -15.29 7.72
C LEU A 99 -2.26 -14.97 8.51
N GLY A 100 -3.43 -15.03 7.86
CA GLY A 100 -4.69 -14.59 8.44
C GLY A 100 -4.66 -13.13 8.87
N TYR A 101 -5.41 -12.81 9.92
CA TYR A 101 -5.42 -11.49 10.54
C TYR A 101 -4.30 -11.37 11.62
N GLU A 102 -4.01 -10.15 12.10
CA GLU A 102 -3.05 -9.89 13.18
C GLU A 102 -3.61 -10.35 14.54
N ARG A 103 -2.86 -11.18 15.28
CA ARG A 103 -3.29 -11.69 16.60
C ARG A 103 -3.02 -10.65 17.70
N ASP A 104 -3.60 -9.47 17.55
CA ASP A 104 -3.60 -8.39 18.53
C ASP A 104 -4.94 -8.31 19.29
N GLU A 105 -5.09 -7.32 20.18
CA GLU A 105 -6.30 -7.14 20.99
C GLU A 105 -7.57 -6.84 20.16
N LEU A 106 -7.41 -6.43 18.90
CA LEU A 106 -8.52 -6.03 18.02
C LEU A 106 -8.77 -7.02 16.89
N ASP A 107 -8.07 -8.16 16.88
CA ASP A 107 -8.05 -9.11 15.76
C ASP A 107 -7.83 -8.37 14.42
N THR A 108 -6.87 -7.44 14.37
CA THR A 108 -6.76 -6.47 13.27
C THR A 108 -6.61 -7.14 11.90
N PRO A 109 -7.44 -6.78 10.89
CA PRO A 109 -7.30 -7.36 9.56
C PRO A 109 -5.95 -7.08 8.90
N ARG A 110 -5.47 -8.04 8.12
CA ARG A 110 -4.41 -7.79 7.13
C ARG A 110 -5.05 -7.34 5.83
N ILE A 111 -4.65 -6.17 5.35
CA ILE A 111 -5.03 -5.61 4.06
C ILE A 111 -3.80 -5.50 3.17
N ALA A 112 -4.01 -5.69 1.88
CA ALA A 112 -2.98 -5.56 0.87
C ALA A 112 -3.59 -5.03 -0.43
N GLY A 113 -2.73 -4.46 -1.27
CA GLY A 113 -3.04 -4.10 -2.62
C GLY A 113 -1.82 -4.24 -3.51
N ALA A 114 -2.06 -4.37 -4.81
CA ALA A 114 -1.00 -4.39 -5.80
C ALA A 114 -1.47 -3.71 -7.09
N VAL A 115 -0.52 -3.25 -7.90
CA VAL A 115 -0.76 -2.86 -9.30
C VAL A 115 0.28 -3.51 -10.19
N TRP A 116 -0.12 -3.85 -11.41
CA TRP A 116 0.70 -4.38 -12.49
C TRP A 116 0.00 -4.04 -13.81
N GLY A 117 0.67 -3.26 -14.66
CA GLY A 117 0.05 -2.76 -15.89
C GLY A 117 -1.07 -1.78 -15.55
N ASP A 118 -2.26 -2.00 -16.09
CA ASP A 118 -3.48 -1.23 -15.83
C ASP A 118 -4.50 -1.99 -14.96
N CYS A 119 -4.04 -3.03 -14.26
CA CYS A 119 -4.81 -3.75 -13.26
C CYS A 119 -4.35 -3.39 -11.84
N GLY A 120 -5.32 -3.37 -10.93
CA GLY A 120 -5.11 -3.27 -9.49
C GLY A 120 -5.76 -4.44 -8.77
N TRP A 121 -5.22 -4.81 -7.61
CA TRP A 121 -5.79 -5.84 -6.75
C TRP A 121 -5.91 -5.30 -5.34
N LEU A 122 -6.97 -5.68 -4.63
CA LEU A 122 -7.12 -5.47 -3.20
C LEU A 122 -7.40 -6.79 -2.51
N GLY A 123 -6.88 -6.95 -1.31
CA GLY A 123 -7.07 -8.11 -0.47
C GLY A 123 -7.31 -7.72 0.99
N ILE A 124 -8.13 -8.50 1.68
CA ILE A 124 -8.37 -8.38 3.11
C ILE A 124 -8.53 -9.77 3.75
N ALA A 125 -7.88 -9.98 4.88
CA ALA A 125 -8.05 -11.13 5.77
C ALA A 125 -8.52 -10.64 7.14
N LYS A 126 -9.79 -10.91 7.44
CA LYS A 126 -10.40 -10.72 8.77
C LYS A 126 -10.39 -12.06 9.52
N LYS A 127 -10.90 -12.05 10.75
CA LYS A 127 -11.04 -13.25 11.59
C LYS A 127 -11.95 -14.33 10.98
N ASP A 128 -12.99 -13.90 10.29
CA ASP A 128 -14.12 -14.71 9.84
C ASP A 128 -14.30 -14.69 8.31
N GLU A 129 -13.49 -13.90 7.59
CA GLU A 129 -13.69 -13.64 6.17
C GLU A 129 -12.36 -13.33 5.50
N MET A 130 -12.23 -13.78 4.25
CA MET A 130 -11.12 -13.43 3.38
C MET A 130 -11.64 -13.10 1.98
N ARG A 131 -11.14 -12.02 1.39
CA ARG A 131 -11.47 -11.61 0.03
C ARG A 131 -10.23 -11.07 -0.67
N VAL A 132 -10.11 -11.38 -1.96
CA VAL A 132 -9.16 -10.77 -2.87
C VAL A 132 -9.90 -10.51 -4.19
N GLN A 133 -9.72 -9.35 -4.79
CA GLN A 133 -10.39 -8.97 -6.02
C GLN A 133 -9.45 -8.21 -6.95
N GLU A 134 -9.60 -8.47 -8.25
CA GLU A 134 -8.96 -7.73 -9.34
C GLU A 134 -9.88 -6.61 -9.84
N PHE A 135 -9.27 -5.49 -10.21
CA PHE A 135 -9.89 -4.31 -10.77
C PHE A 135 -9.16 -3.91 -12.03
N LYS A 136 -9.90 -3.76 -13.14
CA LYS A 136 -9.38 -3.01 -14.28
C LYS A 136 -9.42 -1.53 -13.93
N LEU A 137 -8.27 -0.85 -13.93
CA LEU A 137 -8.18 0.56 -13.56
C LEU A 137 -8.21 1.43 -14.80
N GLU A 138 -9.30 2.18 -14.99
CA GLU A 138 -9.33 3.27 -15.96
C GLU A 138 -8.62 4.51 -15.40
N ASP A 139 -8.25 5.44 -16.26
CA ASP A 139 -7.59 6.66 -15.81
C ASP A 139 -8.51 7.49 -14.89
N GLY A 140 -7.98 7.92 -13.75
CA GLY A 140 -8.73 8.62 -12.71
C GLY A 140 -9.51 7.72 -11.76
N GLN A 141 -9.51 6.39 -11.95
CA GLN A 141 -10.15 5.46 -11.01
C GLN A 141 -9.20 5.03 -9.90
N ALA A 142 -9.76 4.87 -8.70
CA ALA A 142 -9.09 4.29 -7.56
C ALA A 142 -10.06 3.51 -6.67
N CYS A 143 -9.55 2.50 -5.98
CA CYS A 143 -10.25 1.72 -4.99
C CYS A 143 -9.44 1.66 -3.69
N MET A 144 -10.14 1.62 -2.56
CA MET A 144 -9.54 1.53 -1.23
C MET A 144 -10.06 0.33 -0.45
N VAL A 145 -9.28 -0.05 0.57
CA VAL A 145 -9.69 -0.91 1.67
C VAL A 145 -9.03 -0.41 2.96
N ALA A 146 -9.74 -0.49 4.08
CA ALA A 146 -9.21 -0.13 5.39
C ALA A 146 -9.35 -1.28 6.40
N THR A 147 -8.58 -1.19 7.48
CA THR A 147 -8.58 -2.22 8.54
C THR A 147 -9.88 -2.24 9.35
N TYR A 148 -10.54 -1.09 9.54
CA TYR A 148 -11.75 -0.97 10.37
C TYR A 148 -12.82 -0.14 9.64
N GLU A 149 -14.10 -0.41 9.94
CA GLU A 149 -15.31 0.22 9.37
C GLU A 149 -15.45 0.08 7.84
N LYS A 150 -14.48 0.60 7.09
CA LYS A 150 -14.37 0.57 5.63
C LYS A 150 -13.63 -0.67 5.13
N THR A 151 -14.14 -1.84 5.49
CA THR A 151 -13.54 -3.15 5.15
C THR A 151 -14.02 -3.72 3.81
N GLY A 152 -14.88 -2.99 3.09
CA GLY A 152 -15.22 -3.28 1.70
C GLY A 152 -14.14 -2.76 0.74
N PHE A 153 -14.17 -3.25 -0.50
CA PHE A 153 -13.41 -2.63 -1.59
C PHE A 153 -14.29 -1.51 -2.17
N GLU A 154 -13.95 -0.27 -1.83
CA GLU A 154 -14.78 0.91 -2.14
C GLU A 154 -14.06 1.81 -3.14
N PRO A 155 -14.77 2.34 -4.17
CA PRO A 155 -14.23 3.42 -4.99
C PRO A 155 -13.85 4.63 -4.14
N ILE A 156 -12.77 5.32 -4.50
CA ILE A 156 -12.32 6.55 -3.83
C ILE A 156 -11.89 7.59 -4.85
N ASN A 157 -12.19 8.86 -4.57
CA ASN A 157 -11.69 9.97 -5.36
C ASN A 157 -10.31 10.39 -4.83
N LEU A 158 -9.27 9.71 -5.32
CA LEU A 158 -7.88 9.97 -4.99
C LEU A 158 -7.03 9.79 -6.24
N GLY A 159 -6.03 10.65 -6.41
CA GLY A 159 -5.09 10.57 -7.52
C GLY A 159 -4.04 11.67 -7.47
N GLY A 160 -3.20 11.75 -8.49
CA GLY A 160 -2.21 12.82 -8.55
C GLY A 160 -1.25 12.70 -9.72
N LYS A 161 -0.62 13.83 -10.03
CA LYS A 161 0.38 13.96 -11.11
C LYS A 161 1.73 13.31 -10.80
N ASP A 162 1.98 13.03 -9.53
CA ASP A 162 3.23 12.45 -9.05
C ASP A 162 2.95 11.70 -7.73
N PRO A 163 3.83 10.77 -7.31
CA PRO A 163 3.62 10.03 -6.07
C PRO A 163 3.57 10.95 -4.83
N ALA A 164 4.20 12.12 -4.85
CA ALA A 164 4.17 13.04 -3.71
C ALA A 164 2.78 13.68 -3.53
N ALA A 165 2.10 14.02 -4.63
CA ALA A 165 0.72 14.48 -4.64
C ALA A 165 -0.23 13.37 -4.14
N ILE A 166 -0.04 12.14 -4.60
CA ILE A 166 -0.83 10.97 -4.18
C ILE A 166 -0.67 10.74 -2.67
N ALA A 167 0.58 10.70 -2.15
CA ALA A 167 0.84 10.52 -0.72
C ALA A 167 0.22 11.65 0.12
N ARG A 168 0.24 12.90 -0.36
CA ARG A 168 -0.43 14.03 0.31
C ARG A 168 -1.95 13.87 0.34
N GLN A 169 -2.56 13.50 -0.78
CA GLN A 169 -4.01 13.27 -0.86
C GLN A 169 -4.44 12.13 0.08
N GLU A 170 -3.71 11.03 0.08
CA GLU A 170 -3.91 9.89 0.97
C GLU A 170 -3.85 10.32 2.46
N PHE A 171 -2.90 11.17 2.81
CA PHE A 171 -2.78 11.73 4.16
C PHE A 171 -4.00 12.58 4.57
N ILE A 172 -4.52 13.42 3.68
CA ILE A 172 -5.62 14.36 3.99
C ILE A 172 -7.02 13.79 3.80
N LEU A 173 -7.14 12.50 3.46
CA LEU A 173 -8.44 11.82 3.42
C LEU A 173 -9.24 12.10 4.70
N SER A 174 -10.56 12.27 4.56
CA SER A 174 -11.51 12.64 5.62
C SER A 174 -11.77 11.52 6.66
N PHE A 175 -10.70 10.83 7.07
CA PHE A 175 -10.65 9.85 8.13
C PHE A 175 -9.81 10.39 9.30
N GLU A 176 -10.10 9.91 10.50
CA GLU A 176 -9.45 10.41 11.72
C GLU A 176 -8.01 9.89 11.91
N ARG A 177 -7.25 10.59 12.76
CA ARG A 177 -5.94 10.17 13.29
C ARG A 177 -4.86 9.87 12.23
N PRO A 178 -4.65 10.72 11.21
CA PRO A 178 -3.54 10.53 10.27
C PRO A 178 -2.20 10.59 11.01
N VAL A 179 -1.27 9.70 10.65
CA VAL A 179 0.10 9.66 11.20
C VAL A 179 1.12 9.96 10.12
N CYS A 180 1.13 9.16 9.05
CA CYS A 180 1.95 9.37 7.87
C CYS A 180 1.29 8.69 6.65
N ALA A 181 1.75 9.03 5.46
CA ALA A 181 1.32 8.41 4.22
C ALA A 181 2.49 8.17 3.25
N ALA A 182 2.27 7.30 2.29
CA ALA A 182 3.23 6.95 1.25
C ALA A 182 2.52 6.60 -0.05
N ALA A 183 3.23 6.71 -1.17
CA ALA A 183 2.74 6.27 -2.46
C ALA A 183 3.88 5.80 -3.37
N ALA A 184 3.53 4.95 -4.34
CA ALA A 184 4.37 4.59 -5.47
C ALA A 184 3.57 4.72 -6.76
N GLN A 185 4.15 5.34 -7.79
CA GLN A 185 3.51 5.49 -9.10
C GLN A 185 4.44 4.98 -10.20
N ALA A 186 3.88 4.22 -11.15
CA ALA A 186 4.62 3.70 -12.28
C ALA A 186 5.24 4.85 -13.09
N ARG A 187 6.47 4.67 -13.58
CA ARG A 187 7.12 5.63 -14.48
C ARG A 187 6.46 5.63 -15.86
N ILE A 188 6.61 6.75 -16.57
CA ILE A 188 6.18 6.83 -17.97
C ILE A 188 7.17 6.01 -18.81
N ALA A 189 6.67 5.03 -19.55
CA ALA A 189 7.46 4.38 -20.58
C ALA A 189 7.74 5.38 -21.72
N GLY A 190 8.95 5.96 -21.76
CA GLY A 190 9.49 6.62 -22.97
C GLY A 190 9.91 8.10 -22.91
N LEU A 191 10.78 8.51 -21.98
CA LEU A 191 11.53 9.79 -22.10
C LEU A 191 13.01 9.67 -21.72
N VAL A 192 13.68 8.59 -22.14
CA VAL A 192 15.15 8.51 -22.11
C VAL A 192 15.65 8.13 -23.49
N GLU A 193 16.34 9.05 -24.18
CA GLU A 193 17.16 8.73 -25.35
C GLU A 193 18.45 8.04 -24.86
N GLY A 194 18.62 6.75 -25.15
CA GLY A 194 19.81 5.96 -24.84
C GLY A 194 19.67 4.50 -25.30
N PRO A 195 20.76 3.71 -25.42
CA PRO A 195 20.74 2.38 -26.07
C PRO A 195 20.04 1.27 -25.27
N ALA A 196 19.31 1.61 -24.21
CA ALA A 196 18.47 0.69 -23.44
C ALA A 196 17.14 1.38 -23.17
N GLY A 197 16.14 1.04 -23.99
CA GLY A 197 14.78 1.57 -23.88
C GLY A 197 14.06 1.12 -22.59
N GLU A 198 13.08 1.94 -22.22
CA GLU A 198 12.10 1.78 -21.14
C GLU A 198 12.57 2.18 -19.73
N ALA A 199 12.12 3.36 -19.27
CA ALA A 199 12.13 3.71 -17.85
C ALA A 199 11.09 2.85 -17.12
N LYS A 200 11.44 1.58 -16.85
CA LYS A 200 10.66 0.69 -15.99
C LYS A 200 10.79 1.10 -14.52
N GLY A 201 9.83 0.67 -13.72
CA GLY A 201 9.80 0.86 -12.28
C GLY A 201 8.83 1.94 -11.81
N PHE A 202 8.91 2.21 -10.51
CA PHE A 202 8.02 3.10 -9.79
C PHE A 202 8.82 4.19 -9.08
N ASP A 203 8.27 5.41 -9.06
CA ASP A 203 8.78 6.47 -8.21
C ASP A 203 8.05 6.44 -6.87
N LEU A 204 8.82 6.56 -5.78
CA LEU A 204 8.34 6.51 -4.41
C LEU A 204 8.24 7.91 -3.82
N ALA A 205 7.20 8.15 -3.02
CA ALA A 205 7.10 9.34 -2.19
C ALA A 205 6.48 9.05 -0.83
N ILE A 206 6.78 9.91 0.13
CA ILE A 206 6.27 9.86 1.49
C ILE A 206 5.72 11.22 1.90
N TYR A 207 4.80 11.21 2.85
CA TYR A 207 4.34 12.38 3.57
C TYR A 207 4.34 12.11 5.07
N ASN A 208 5.25 12.76 5.78
CA ASN A 208 5.23 12.85 7.25
C ASN A 208 4.83 14.29 7.61
N PRO A 209 3.81 14.49 8.46
CA PRO A 209 3.51 15.82 8.99
C PRO A 209 4.70 16.32 9.82
N MET A 210 4.96 17.62 9.75
CA MET A 210 5.99 18.28 10.56
C MET A 210 5.66 18.22 12.05
#